data_AF-A0A4R4X499-F1
#
_entry.id   AF-A0A4R4X499-F1
#
_cell.length_a   1.000
_cell.length_b   1.000
_cell.length_c   1.000
_cell.angle_alpha   90.00
_cell.angle_beta   90.00
_cell.angle_gamma   90.00
#
_symmetry.space_group_name_H-M   'P 1'
#
loop_
_entity.id
_entity.type
_entity.pdbx_description
1 polymer ?
#
loop_
_entity_poly.entity_id
_entity_poly.type
_entity_poly.pdbx_seq_one_letter_code
_entity_poly.pdbx_strand_id
1 'polypeptide(L)'
;MSVYKEMYMSAAGSAMAASLALRTPWASYMALAIGTMVSDPEGMMDAARQWRTADHSGGTEELDQLDQQLDDLKAQLKDQGTWEGQAFDSFETVHTSFKESLQQLKETRNATGDGVDAQADFFKWGAIACMALAMFMWTVVIVRYWSLITSGPGAVAGKIWETRAGLKGLSITREMLKKHGKAVVGLSLLLFMLKQLTENVGKIFPTLEAIPTQMSSMQSGTSMAFTNDGLTYDKDMGALSPQMDESAEGGMGMPPSAGGGMGIL
;
A
#
# COMPACT_ATOMS: atom_id res chain seq x y z
N MET A 1 18.65 10.16 10.01
CA MET A 1 18.50 10.88 8.74
C MET A 1 18.95 9.92 7.66
N SER A 2 18.21 9.77 6.56
CA SER A 2 18.40 8.65 5.63
C SER A 2 19.52 8.90 4.64
N VAL A 3 20.53 8.02 4.60
CA VAL A 3 21.75 8.23 3.80
C VAL A 3 21.42 8.29 2.31
N TYR A 4 20.61 7.36 1.82
CA TYR A 4 20.26 7.29 0.40
C TYR A 4 19.31 8.40 -0.04
N LYS A 5 18.40 8.82 0.85
CA LYS A 5 17.52 9.98 0.60
C LYS A 5 18.34 11.25 0.45
N GLU A 6 19.30 11.46 1.35
CA GLU A 6 20.25 12.57 1.26
C GLU A 6 21.07 12.51 -0.02
N MET A 7 21.58 11.33 -0.40
CA MET A 7 22.28 11.15 -1.67
C MET A 7 21.41 11.54 -2.87
N TYR A 8 20.14 11.14 -2.90
CA TYR A 8 19.20 11.54 -3.95
C TYR A 8 18.99 13.04 -4.00
N MET A 9 18.75 13.67 -2.85
CA MET A 9 18.56 15.12 -2.77
C MET A 9 19.82 15.89 -3.18
N SER A 10 21.00 15.45 -2.72
CA SER A 10 22.28 16.03 -3.12
C SER A 10 22.55 15.86 -4.60
N ALA A 11 22.26 14.68 -5.17
CA ALA A 11 22.39 14.42 -6.60
C ALA A 11 21.45 15.31 -7.42
N ALA A 12 20.17 15.41 -7.02
CA ALA A 12 19.20 16.27 -7.68
C ALA A 12 19.59 17.75 -7.63
N GLY A 13 19.96 18.27 -6.45
CA GLY A 13 20.43 19.64 -6.29
C GLY A 13 21.70 19.94 -7.10
N SER A 14 22.67 19.02 -7.06
CA SER A 14 23.92 19.13 -7.82
C SER A 14 23.68 19.10 -9.32
N ALA A 15 22.81 18.21 -9.80
CA ALA A 15 22.45 18.12 -11.20
C ALA A 15 21.70 19.36 -11.69
N MET A 16 20.78 19.91 -10.87
CA MET A 16 20.11 21.17 -11.17
C MET A 16 21.12 22.32 -11.30
N ALA A 17 22.02 22.47 -10.33
CA ALA A 17 23.07 23.49 -10.38
C ALA A 17 23.97 23.34 -11.62
N ALA A 18 24.41 22.12 -11.93
CA ALA A 18 25.19 21.84 -13.13
C ALA A 18 24.40 22.15 -14.42
N SER A 19 23.10 21.86 -14.45
CA SER A 19 22.25 22.19 -15.61
C SER A 19 22.14 23.70 -15.85
N LEU A 20 22.06 24.50 -14.78
CA LEU A 20 22.04 25.96 -14.86
C LEU A 20 23.38 26.53 -15.33
N ALA A 21 24.49 25.88 -14.97
CA ALA A 21 25.82 26.26 -15.44
C ALA A 21 26.03 25.92 -16.92
N LEU A 22 25.58 24.74 -17.36
CA LEU A 22 25.71 24.29 -18.76
C LEU A 22 24.74 25.02 -19.70
N ARG A 23 23.51 25.32 -19.26
CA ARG A 23 22.46 25.94 -20.09
C ARG A 23 22.20 25.17 -21.40
N THR A 24 22.33 23.85 -21.37
CA THR A 24 22.07 22.97 -22.51
C THR A 24 20.80 22.15 -22.25
N PRO A 25 19.98 21.87 -23.29
CA PRO A 25 18.73 21.12 -23.10
C PRO A 25 18.93 19.74 -22.47
N TRP A 26 19.97 19.00 -22.89
CA TRP A 26 20.26 17.66 -22.38
C TRP A 26 20.53 17.66 -20.87
N ALA A 27 21.21 18.70 -20.36
CA ALA A 27 21.55 18.82 -18.95
C ALA A 27 20.29 19.08 -18.11
N SER A 28 19.38 19.93 -18.60
CA SER A 28 18.08 20.17 -17.95
C SER A 28 17.24 18.90 -17.91
N TYR A 29 17.17 18.12 -19.00
CA TYR A 29 16.44 16.84 -19.00
C TYR A 29 17.04 15.82 -18.03
N MET A 30 18.37 15.73 -17.93
CA MET A 30 19.03 14.86 -16.96
C MET A 30 18.75 15.30 -15.52
N ALA A 31 18.81 16.60 -15.22
CA ALA A 31 18.50 17.12 -13.89
C ALA A 31 17.05 16.83 -13.49
N LEU A 32 16.09 17.04 -14.40
CA LEU A 32 14.68 16.69 -14.17
C LEU A 32 14.51 15.19 -13.94
N ALA A 33 15.16 14.35 -14.76
CA ALA A 33 15.12 12.90 -14.60
C ALA A 33 15.62 12.45 -13.22
N ILE A 34 16.76 12.99 -12.77
CA ILE A 34 17.30 12.73 -11.43
C ILE A 34 16.31 13.19 -10.35
N GLY A 35 15.71 14.37 -10.52
CA GLY A 35 14.69 14.89 -9.61
C GLY A 35 13.46 13.97 -9.47
N THR A 36 13.01 13.36 -10.57
CA THR A 36 11.88 12.40 -10.53
C THR A 36 12.22 11.06 -9.89
N MET A 37 13.51 10.74 -9.73
CA MET A 37 13.96 9.48 -9.14
C MET A 37 14.23 9.56 -7.64
N VAL A 38 14.06 10.74 -7.01
CA VAL A 38 14.26 10.92 -5.57
C VAL A 38 13.28 10.04 -4.80
N SER A 39 13.81 9.12 -4.00
CA SER A 39 13.03 8.22 -3.15
C SER A 39 13.68 8.06 -1.76
N ASP A 40 12.94 7.42 -0.85
CA ASP A 40 13.36 7.14 0.52
C ASP A 40 13.45 5.62 0.73
N PRO A 41 14.53 4.95 0.26
CA PRO A 41 14.61 3.50 0.30
C PRO A 41 14.66 2.95 1.72
N GLU A 42 15.24 3.68 2.68
CA GLU A 42 15.24 3.25 4.08
C GLU A 42 13.82 3.31 4.66
N GLY A 43 13.06 4.37 4.37
CA GLY A 43 11.63 4.42 4.71
C GLY A 43 10.83 3.27 4.08
N MET A 44 11.18 2.84 2.86
CA MET A 44 10.58 1.66 2.23
C MET A 44 10.95 0.36 2.95
N MET A 45 12.20 0.20 3.39
CA MET A 45 12.60 -0.97 4.19
C MET A 45 11.88 -1.02 5.53
N ASP A 46 11.72 0.13 6.19
CA ASP A 46 10.98 0.21 7.44
C ASP A 46 9.49 -0.10 7.24
N ALA A 47 8.90 0.36 6.13
CA ALA A 47 7.56 -0.05 5.74
C ALA A 47 7.48 -1.57 5.45
N ALA A 48 8.47 -2.15 4.77
CA ALA A 48 8.54 -3.59 4.51
C ALA A 48 8.55 -4.40 5.82
N ARG A 49 9.30 -3.95 6.83
CA ARG A 49 9.31 -4.57 8.16
C ARG A 49 7.96 -4.52 8.87
N GLN A 50 7.19 -3.44 8.68
CA GLN A 50 5.83 -3.33 9.24
C GLN A 50 4.83 -4.25 8.55
N TRP A 51 5.06 -4.62 7.28
CA TRP A 51 4.23 -5.58 6.57
C TRP A 51 4.49 -7.02 7.01
N ARG A 52 5.75 -7.37 7.25
CA ARG A 52 6.14 -8.73 7.66
C ARG A 52 5.61 -9.08 9.05
N THR A 53 5.29 -10.36 9.22
CA THR A 53 4.99 -10.96 10.53
C THR A 53 6.28 -11.14 11.34
N ALA A 54 6.14 -11.30 12.65
CA ALA A 54 7.28 -11.38 13.57
C ALA A 54 8.22 -12.56 13.26
N ASP A 55 7.66 -13.69 12.83
CA ASP A 55 8.39 -14.87 12.34
C ASP A 55 9.28 -14.58 11.10
N HIS A 56 9.00 -13.51 10.36
CA HIS A 56 9.76 -13.05 9.19
C HIS A 56 10.56 -11.77 9.47
N SER A 57 11.03 -11.58 10.70
CA SER A 57 11.77 -10.37 11.14
C SER A 57 10.96 -9.07 10.99
N GLY A 58 9.64 -9.18 10.98
CA GLY A 58 8.71 -8.05 10.95
C GLY A 58 8.22 -7.65 12.33
N GLY A 59 7.24 -6.74 12.37
CA GLY A 59 6.67 -6.21 13.60
C GLY A 59 5.25 -6.67 13.92
N THR A 60 4.59 -7.43 13.03
CA THR A 60 3.18 -7.87 13.22
C THR A 60 3.14 -9.20 13.97
N GLU A 61 2.69 -9.19 15.22
CA GLU A 61 2.47 -10.39 16.06
C GLU A 61 0.98 -10.79 16.13
N GLU A 62 0.08 -9.89 15.73
CA GLU A 62 -1.35 -10.00 15.95
C GLU A 62 -1.98 -11.20 15.23
N LEU A 63 -1.44 -11.58 14.06
CA LEU A 63 -1.95 -12.72 13.30
C LEU A 63 -1.58 -14.08 13.92
N ASP A 64 -0.44 -14.16 14.61
CA ASP A 64 -0.05 -15.38 15.33
C ASP A 64 -0.87 -15.51 16.62
N GLN A 65 -1.07 -14.40 17.33
CA GLN A 65 -1.93 -14.36 18.52
C GLN A 65 -3.38 -14.71 18.17
N LEU A 66 -3.91 -14.20 17.04
CA LEU A 66 -5.26 -14.53 16.59
C LEU A 66 -5.39 -16.01 16.23
N ASP A 67 -4.38 -16.59 15.56
CA ASP A 67 -4.38 -18.03 15.23
C ASP A 67 -4.43 -18.91 16.49
N GLN A 68 -3.68 -18.54 17.53
CA GLN A 68 -3.69 -19.21 18.83
C GLN A 68 -5.04 -19.05 19.55
N GLN A 69 -5.60 -17.84 19.57
CA GLN A 69 -6.89 -17.57 20.22
C GLN A 69 -8.04 -18.36 19.59
N LEU A 70 -7.98 -18.64 18.28
CA LEU A 70 -8.95 -19.50 17.61
C LEU A 70 -8.84 -20.95 18.05
N ASP A 71 -7.61 -21.48 18.16
CA ASP A 71 -7.38 -22.83 18.65
C ASP A 71 -7.85 -22.96 20.11
N ASP A 72 -7.57 -21.97 20.94
CA ASP A 72 -8.03 -21.90 22.33
C ASP A 72 -9.56 -21.87 22.42
N LEU A 73 -10.22 -21.08 21.55
CA LEU A 73 -11.68 -21.02 21.48
C LEU A 73 -12.28 -22.38 21.07
N LYS A 74 -11.69 -23.05 20.07
CA LYS A 74 -12.11 -24.39 19.65
C LYS A 74 -11.95 -25.39 20.80
N ALA A 75 -10.83 -25.35 21.51
CA ALA A 75 -10.57 -26.23 22.66
C ALA A 75 -11.60 -25.97 23.78
N GLN A 76 -11.86 -24.71 24.13
CA GLN A 76 -12.84 -24.34 25.15
C GLN A 76 -14.25 -24.82 24.81
N LEU A 77 -14.70 -24.65 23.55
CA LEU A 77 -16.02 -25.10 23.11
C LEU A 77 -16.17 -26.62 23.17
N LYS A 78 -15.09 -27.35 22.90
CA LYS A 78 -15.06 -28.82 22.96
C LYS A 78 -15.02 -29.33 24.40
N ASP A 79 -14.13 -28.78 25.22
CA ASP A 79 -13.85 -29.27 26.58
C ASP A 79 -14.96 -28.91 27.57
N GLN A 80 -15.68 -27.82 27.34
CA GLN A 80 -16.85 -27.45 28.16
C GLN A 80 -18.09 -28.30 27.85
N GLY A 81 -18.03 -29.19 26.84
CA GLY A 81 -19.12 -30.10 26.48
C GLY A 81 -20.39 -29.41 26.01
N THR A 82 -20.32 -28.11 25.73
CA THR A 82 -21.48 -27.30 25.33
C THR A 82 -21.88 -27.53 23.88
N TRP A 83 -20.95 -27.95 23.02
CA TRP A 83 -21.16 -28.17 21.59
C TRP A 83 -20.65 -29.56 21.19
N GLU A 84 -21.55 -30.49 20.89
CA GLU A 84 -21.24 -31.84 20.38
C GLU A 84 -21.97 -32.14 19.07
N GLY A 85 -21.49 -33.16 18.34
CA GLY A 85 -22.11 -33.65 17.12
C GLY A 85 -22.01 -32.69 15.93
N GLN A 86 -23.02 -32.71 15.06
CA GLN A 86 -22.99 -32.05 13.74
C GLN A 86 -22.78 -30.52 13.81
N ALA A 87 -23.18 -29.88 14.91
CA ALA A 87 -22.96 -28.45 15.13
C ALA A 87 -21.46 -28.14 15.34
N PHE A 88 -20.76 -28.97 16.12
CA PHE A 88 -19.32 -28.85 16.31
C PHE A 88 -18.56 -29.15 15.02
N ASP A 89 -18.98 -30.16 14.25
CA ASP A 89 -18.36 -30.47 12.94
C ASP A 89 -18.46 -29.29 11.96
N SER A 90 -19.59 -28.58 11.97
CA SER A 90 -19.80 -27.38 11.15
C SER A 90 -18.90 -26.23 11.61
N PHE A 91 -18.79 -26.01 12.92
CA PHE A 91 -17.86 -25.05 13.50
C PHE A 91 -16.40 -25.39 13.17
N GLU A 92 -16.00 -26.64 13.31
CA GLU A 92 -14.64 -27.10 13.00
C GLU A 92 -14.28 -26.88 11.53
N THR A 93 -15.24 -27.07 10.62
CA THR A 93 -15.07 -26.78 9.19
C THR A 93 -14.82 -25.29 8.95
N VAL A 94 -15.63 -24.41 9.57
CA VAL A 94 -15.46 -22.95 9.45
C VAL A 94 -14.15 -22.48 10.10
N HIS A 95 -13.82 -23.00 11.28
CA HIS A 95 -12.58 -22.72 12.00
C HIS A 95 -11.35 -23.08 11.15
N THR A 96 -11.34 -24.27 10.55
CA THR A 96 -10.25 -24.73 9.67
C THR A 96 -10.11 -23.81 8.46
N SER A 97 -11.20 -23.48 7.78
CA SER A 97 -11.19 -22.57 6.62
C SER A 97 -10.73 -21.15 6.98
N PHE A 98 -11.11 -20.66 8.17
CA PHE A 98 -10.65 -19.35 8.66
C PHE A 98 -9.15 -19.36 8.97
N LYS A 99 -8.63 -20.42 9.61
CA LYS A 99 -7.18 -20.58 9.84
C LYS A 99 -6.39 -20.64 8.54
N GLU A 100 -6.86 -21.38 7.54
CA GLU A 100 -6.24 -21.40 6.21
C GLU A 100 -6.20 -19.99 5.59
N SER A 101 -7.28 -19.21 5.75
CA SER A 101 -7.35 -17.82 5.27
C SER A 101 -6.38 -16.90 6.01
N LEU A 102 -6.22 -17.08 7.33
CA LEU A 102 -5.22 -16.35 8.12
C LEU A 102 -3.80 -16.69 7.68
N GLN A 103 -3.51 -17.97 7.42
CA GLN A 103 -2.21 -18.41 6.94
C GLN A 103 -1.90 -17.80 5.57
N GLN A 104 -2.85 -17.81 4.63
CA GLN A 104 -2.70 -17.14 3.32
C GLN A 104 -2.47 -15.64 3.48
N LEU A 105 -3.13 -14.99 4.44
CA LEU A 105 -2.92 -13.58 4.75
C LEU A 105 -1.51 -13.32 5.27
N LYS A 106 -0.98 -14.14 6.18
CA LYS A 106 0.40 -14.05 6.67
C LYS A 106 1.41 -14.16 5.52
N GLU A 107 1.25 -15.19 4.68
CA GLU A 107 2.12 -15.40 3.51
C GLU A 107 2.07 -14.22 2.53
N THR A 108 0.87 -13.70 2.26
CA THR A 108 0.68 -12.54 1.37
C THR A 108 1.32 -11.28 1.95
N ARG A 109 1.19 -11.05 3.26
CA ARG A 109 1.83 -9.93 3.95
C ARG A 109 3.35 -10.02 3.89
N ASN A 110 3.91 -11.20 4.13
CA ASN A 110 5.36 -11.43 4.05
C ASN A 110 5.89 -11.23 2.63
N ALA A 111 5.21 -11.82 1.64
CA ALA A 111 5.55 -11.62 0.23
C ALA A 111 5.46 -10.15 -0.19
N THR A 112 4.50 -9.40 0.34
CA THR A 112 4.40 -7.95 0.13
C THR A 112 5.58 -7.21 0.75
N GLY A 113 5.95 -7.54 2.00
CA GLY A 113 7.14 -7.01 2.65
C GLY A 113 8.41 -7.27 1.83
N ASP A 114 8.60 -8.49 1.36
CA ASP A 114 9.73 -8.86 0.50
C ASP A 114 9.75 -8.10 -0.82
N GLY A 115 8.58 -7.89 -1.43
CA GLY A 115 8.44 -7.07 -2.63
C GLY A 115 8.85 -5.62 -2.40
N VAL A 116 8.45 -5.02 -1.28
CA VAL A 116 8.81 -3.64 -0.93
C VAL A 116 10.30 -3.53 -0.61
N ASP A 117 10.88 -4.51 0.08
CA ASP A 117 12.31 -4.54 0.43
C ASP A 117 13.20 -4.68 -0.82
N ALA A 118 12.83 -5.58 -1.74
CA ALA A 118 13.51 -5.71 -3.02
C ALA A 118 13.47 -4.41 -3.85
N GLN A 119 12.34 -3.68 -3.79
CA GLN A 119 12.27 -2.34 -4.40
C GLN A 119 13.16 -1.33 -3.70
N ALA A 120 13.22 -1.34 -2.36
CA ALA A 120 14.10 -0.47 -1.60
C ALA A 120 15.57 -0.67 -2.01
N ASP A 121 16.02 -1.91 -2.17
CA ASP A 121 17.37 -2.23 -2.65
C ASP A 121 17.62 -1.73 -4.08
N PHE A 122 16.63 -1.87 -4.97
CA PHE A 122 16.70 -1.29 -6.31
C PHE A 122 16.87 0.24 -6.26
N PHE A 123 16.15 0.92 -5.37
CA PHE A 123 16.27 2.37 -5.17
C PHE A 123 17.61 2.79 -4.53
N LYS A 124 18.24 1.97 -3.69
CA LYS A 124 19.61 2.25 -3.20
C LYS A 124 20.60 2.32 -4.36
N TRP A 125 20.53 1.35 -5.28
CA TRP A 125 21.33 1.38 -6.51
C TRP A 125 20.97 2.57 -7.41
N GLY A 126 19.68 2.93 -7.44
CA GLY A 126 19.19 4.14 -8.09
C GLY A 126 19.85 5.41 -7.55
N ALA A 127 20.02 5.54 -6.24
CA ALA A 127 20.66 6.69 -5.59
C ALA A 127 22.12 6.83 -6.02
N ILE A 128 22.87 5.72 -6.00
CA ILE A 128 24.27 5.66 -6.44
C ILE A 128 24.39 6.09 -7.91
N ALA A 129 23.51 5.57 -8.77
CA ALA A 129 23.51 5.91 -10.18
C ALA A 129 23.14 7.38 -10.44
N CYS A 130 22.18 7.94 -9.70
CA CYS A 130 21.84 9.36 -9.77
C CYS A 130 23.00 10.25 -9.35
N MET A 131 23.71 9.89 -8.28
CA MET A 131 24.90 10.61 -7.83
C MET A 131 26.02 10.56 -8.88
N ALA A 132 26.25 9.38 -9.50
CA ALA A 132 27.22 9.24 -10.58
C ALA A 132 26.88 10.14 -11.80
N LEU A 133 25.60 10.22 -12.18
CA LEU A 133 25.14 11.12 -13.24
C LEU A 133 25.33 12.60 -12.87
N ALA A 134 25.05 12.98 -11.62
CA ALA A 134 25.28 14.34 -11.13
C ALA A 134 26.77 14.72 -11.15
N MET A 135 27.66 13.82 -10.71
CA MET A 135 29.12 14.02 -10.79
C MET A 135 29.60 14.11 -12.24
N PHE A 136 29.05 13.30 -13.13
CA PHE A 136 29.33 13.39 -14.57
C PHE A 136 28.94 14.77 -15.13
N MET A 137 27.77 15.29 -14.80
CA MET A 137 27.35 16.64 -15.22
C MET A 137 28.32 17.72 -14.74
N TRP A 138 28.78 17.64 -13.49
CA TRP A 138 29.79 18.56 -12.95
C TRP A 138 31.15 18.43 -13.64
N THR A 139 31.54 17.22 -14.03
CA THR A 139 32.77 17.02 -14.81
C THR A 139 32.67 17.74 -16.16
N VAL A 140 31.52 17.68 -16.82
CA VAL A 140 31.28 18.42 -18.06
C VAL A 140 31.32 19.94 -17.83
N VAL A 141 30.77 20.45 -16.71
CA VAL A 141 30.89 21.87 -16.33
C VAL A 141 32.36 22.29 -16.21
N ILE A 142 33.18 21.50 -15.50
CA ILE A 142 34.60 21.79 -15.30
C ILE A 142 35.35 21.81 -16.64
N VAL A 143 35.15 20.80 -17.48
CA VAL A 143 35.79 20.72 -18.81
C VAL A 143 35.39 21.91 -19.68
N ARG A 144 34.11 22.29 -19.67
CA ARG A 144 33.63 23.46 -20.40
C ARG A 144 34.30 24.74 -19.91
N TYR A 145 34.36 24.96 -18.60
CA TYR A 145 35.01 26.13 -18.02
C TYR A 145 36.50 26.20 -18.40
N TRP A 146 37.19 25.06 -18.34
CA TRP A 146 38.59 24.97 -18.78
C TRP A 146 38.76 25.31 -20.26
N SER A 147 37.87 24.82 -21.13
CA SER A 147 37.91 25.08 -22.57
C SER A 147 37.64 26.54 -22.94
N LEU A 148 36.96 27.30 -22.08
CA LEU A 148 36.74 28.73 -22.29
C LEU A 148 37.98 29.56 -21.95
N ILE A 149 38.80 29.08 -21.01
CA ILE A 149 40.06 29.74 -20.63
C ILE A 149 41.14 29.47 -21.69
N THR A 150 41.17 28.28 -22.26
CA THR A 150 42.10 27.92 -23.34
C THR A 150 41.56 28.38 -24.69
N SER A 151 41.80 29.64 -25.04
CA SER A 151 41.41 30.19 -26.34
C SER A 151 42.02 29.40 -27.51
N GLY A 152 41.25 29.23 -28.59
CA GLY A 152 41.73 28.61 -29.84
C GLY A 152 40.88 27.41 -30.32
N PRO A 153 41.45 26.54 -31.19
CA PRO A 153 40.75 25.39 -31.78
C PRO A 153 40.17 24.41 -30.74
N GLY A 154 40.73 24.39 -29.53
CA GLY A 154 40.27 23.57 -28.40
C GLY A 154 38.84 23.89 -27.94
N ALA A 155 38.38 25.14 -28.07
CA ALA A 155 37.03 25.52 -27.66
C ALA A 155 35.94 24.86 -28.54
N VAL A 156 36.20 24.74 -29.85
CA VAL A 156 35.28 24.07 -30.79
C VAL A 156 35.25 22.57 -30.52
N ALA A 157 36.42 21.94 -30.32
CA ALA A 157 36.51 20.54 -29.97
C ALA A 157 35.80 20.23 -28.62
N GLY A 158 35.95 21.13 -27.64
CA GLY A 158 35.28 21.04 -26.34
C GLY A 158 33.75 21.04 -26.46
N LYS A 159 33.18 21.93 -27.28
CA LYS A 159 31.72 21.99 -27.50
C LYS A 159 31.17 20.74 -28.21
N ILE A 160 31.91 20.19 -29.18
CA ILE A 160 31.54 18.94 -29.86
C ILE A 160 31.58 17.77 -28.87
N TRP A 161 32.65 17.70 -28.06
CA TRP A 161 32.78 16.69 -27.03
C TRP A 161 31.66 16.79 -25.98
N GLU A 162 31.37 17.99 -25.47
CA GLU A 162 30.27 18.25 -24.52
C GLU A 162 28.94 17.74 -25.06
N THR A 163 28.63 18.07 -26.32
CA THR A 163 27.36 17.66 -26.93
C THR A 163 27.28 16.14 -27.08
N ARG A 164 28.36 15.48 -27.53
CA ARG A 164 28.39 14.01 -27.66
C ARG A 164 28.32 13.30 -26.32
N ALA A 165 29.08 13.77 -25.34
CA ALA A 165 29.10 13.23 -23.98
C ALA A 165 27.73 13.41 -23.33
N GLY A 166 27.13 14.59 -23.46
CA GLY A 166 25.79 14.91 -22.96
C GLY A 166 24.69 14.05 -23.58
N LEU A 167 24.69 13.87 -24.91
CA LEU A 167 23.73 12.99 -25.59
C LEU A 167 23.90 11.51 -25.16
N LYS A 168 25.13 11.05 -24.97
CA LYS A 168 25.40 9.71 -24.45
C LYS A 168 24.91 9.56 -23.02
N GLY A 169 25.18 10.54 -22.15
CA GLY A 169 24.66 10.60 -20.78
C GLY A 169 23.14 10.53 -20.76
N LEU A 170 22.47 11.35 -21.59
CA LEU A 170 21.02 11.36 -21.72
C LEU A 170 20.47 10.01 -22.19
N SER A 171 21.16 9.29 -23.09
CA SER A 171 20.72 7.96 -23.52
C SER A 171 20.72 6.95 -22.37
N ILE A 172 21.72 7.01 -21.48
CA ILE A 172 21.82 6.18 -20.28
C ILE A 172 20.70 6.55 -19.30
N THR A 173 20.51 7.85 -19.04
CA THR A 173 19.44 8.35 -18.16
C THR A 173 18.06 7.96 -18.68
N ARG A 174 17.85 8.00 -20.00
CA ARG A 174 16.58 7.58 -20.62
C ARG A 174 16.32 6.09 -20.42
N GLU A 175 17.35 5.25 -20.55
CA GLU A 175 17.21 3.81 -20.34
C GLU A 175 16.92 3.49 -18.86
N MET A 176 17.56 4.20 -17.93
CA MET A 176 17.24 4.12 -16.51
C MET A 176 15.79 4.53 -16.24
N LEU A 177 15.34 5.67 -16.77
CA LEU A 177 13.96 6.15 -16.64
C LEU A 177 12.95 5.16 -17.21
N LYS A 178 13.25 4.49 -18.33
CA LYS A 178 12.36 3.44 -18.88
C LYS A 178 12.24 2.25 -17.94
N LYS A 179 13.36 1.77 -17.38
CA LYS A 179 13.36 0.67 -16.41
C LYS A 179 12.59 1.07 -15.15
N HIS A 180 12.82 2.30 -14.69
CA HIS A 180 12.12 2.86 -13.55
C HIS A 180 10.60 3.00 -13.80
N GLY A 181 10.23 3.57 -14.94
CA GLY A 181 8.83 3.73 -15.35
C GLY A 181 8.11 2.39 -15.49
N LYS A 182 8.75 1.34 -16.00
CA LYS A 182 8.18 -0.02 -16.03
C LYS A 182 7.88 -0.55 -14.63
N ALA A 183 8.79 -0.35 -13.68
CA ALA A 183 8.59 -0.77 -12.29
C ALA A 183 7.42 -0.01 -11.64
N VAL A 184 7.37 1.32 -11.81
CA VAL A 184 6.29 2.16 -11.29
C VAL A 184 4.93 1.76 -11.88
N VAL A 185 4.85 1.61 -13.21
CA VAL A 185 3.61 1.20 -13.89
C VAL A 185 3.16 -0.19 -13.43
N GLY A 186 4.08 -1.14 -13.28
CA GLY A 186 3.79 -2.47 -12.76
C GLY A 186 3.19 -2.41 -11.35
N LEU A 187 3.77 -1.62 -10.46
CA LEU A 187 3.25 -1.41 -9.12
C LEU A 187 1.86 -0.74 -9.14
N SER A 188 1.67 0.32 -9.93
CA SER A 188 0.38 0.99 -10.06
C SER A 188 -0.72 0.05 -10.58
N LEU A 189 -0.39 -0.82 -11.53
CA LEU A 189 -1.33 -1.81 -12.07
C LEU A 189 -1.69 -2.88 -11.04
N LEU A 190 -0.73 -3.34 -10.24
CA LEU A 190 -1.00 -4.27 -9.12
C LEU A 190 -1.91 -3.63 -8.07
N LEU A 191 -1.65 -2.38 -7.68
CA LEU A 191 -2.52 -1.64 -6.74
C LEU A 191 -3.93 -1.45 -7.31
N PHE A 192 -4.05 -1.17 -8.61
CA PHE A 192 -5.34 -1.07 -9.28
C PHE A 192 -6.10 -2.41 -9.29
N MET A 193 -5.43 -3.53 -9.58
CA MET A 193 -6.03 -4.86 -9.52
C MET A 193 -6.46 -5.22 -8.10
N LEU A 194 -5.62 -4.94 -7.10
CA LEU A 194 -5.96 -5.13 -5.68
C LEU A 194 -7.22 -4.35 -5.30
N LYS A 195 -7.31 -3.07 -5.71
CA LYS A 195 -8.51 -2.26 -5.49
C LYS A 195 -9.75 -2.91 -6.09
N GLN A 196 -9.68 -3.38 -7.34
CA GLN A 196 -10.82 -4.07 -7.97
C GLN A 196 -11.21 -5.36 -7.26
N LEU A 197 -10.23 -6.15 -6.81
CA LEU A 197 -10.49 -7.37 -6.04
C LEU A 197 -11.20 -7.04 -4.73
N THR A 198 -10.73 -6.04 -3.98
CA THR A 198 -11.38 -5.61 -2.73
C THR A 198 -12.81 -5.11 -2.97
N GLU A 199 -13.04 -4.32 -4.02
CA GLU A 199 -14.38 -3.86 -4.39
C GLU A 199 -15.32 -5.02 -4.78
N ASN A 200 -14.81 -6.05 -5.45
CA ASN A 200 -15.59 -7.21 -5.84
C ASN A 200 -15.91 -8.12 -4.64
N VAL A 201 -14.97 -8.30 -3.70
CA VAL A 201 -15.22 -9.02 -2.45
C VAL A 201 -16.26 -8.30 -1.60
N GLY A 202 -16.21 -6.97 -1.51
CA GLY A 202 -17.22 -6.16 -0.82
C GLY A 202 -18.63 -6.34 -1.39
N LYS A 203 -18.77 -6.58 -2.70
CA LYS A 203 -20.07 -6.86 -3.33
C LYS A 203 -20.64 -8.24 -3.03
N ILE A 204 -19.78 -9.21 -2.73
CA ILE A 204 -20.18 -10.60 -2.42
C ILE A 204 -20.70 -10.72 -0.99
N PHE A 205 -20.27 -9.83 -0.10
CA PHE A 205 -20.78 -9.71 1.27
C PHE A 205 -21.50 -8.37 1.46
N PRO A 206 -22.69 -8.15 0.84
CA PRO A 206 -23.39 -6.87 0.90
C PRO A 206 -23.83 -6.47 2.32
N THR A 207 -23.80 -7.41 3.28
CA THR A 207 -24.08 -7.19 4.71
C THR A 207 -22.84 -6.95 5.56
N LEU A 208 -21.63 -7.15 5.00
CA LEU A 208 -20.38 -6.76 5.63
C LEU A 208 -19.88 -5.55 4.85
N GLU A 209 -20.22 -4.35 5.33
CA GLU A 209 -19.67 -3.12 4.80
C GLU A 209 -18.15 -3.27 4.75
N ALA A 210 -17.58 -3.24 3.54
CA ALA A 210 -16.18 -3.58 3.32
C ALA A 210 -15.34 -2.70 4.25
N ILE A 211 -14.60 -3.31 5.18
CA ILE A 211 -13.75 -2.60 6.14
C ILE A 211 -12.98 -1.55 5.35
N PRO A 212 -13.19 -0.24 5.62
CA PRO A 212 -12.67 0.81 4.76
C PRO A 212 -11.16 0.65 4.70
N THR A 213 -10.65 0.29 3.52
CA THR A 213 -9.20 0.23 3.33
C THR A 213 -8.63 1.62 3.62
N GLN A 214 -7.48 1.71 4.28
CA GLN A 214 -6.85 2.99 4.59
C GLN A 214 -6.59 3.85 3.32
N MET A 215 -6.61 3.24 2.14
CA MET A 215 -6.53 3.93 0.85
C MET A 215 -7.83 4.67 0.49
N SER A 216 -9.00 4.13 0.85
CA SER A 216 -10.30 4.80 0.67
C SER A 216 -10.44 6.01 1.61
N SER A 217 -9.98 5.90 2.86
CA SER A 217 -10.00 7.00 3.82
C SER A 217 -8.99 8.11 3.51
N MET A 218 -7.84 7.77 2.92
CA MET A 218 -6.90 8.76 2.38
C MET A 218 -7.48 9.53 1.19
N GLN A 219 -8.28 8.88 0.33
CA GLN A 219 -8.83 9.51 -0.86
C GLN A 219 -10.11 10.33 -0.58
N SER A 220 -10.89 9.97 0.45
CA SER A 220 -12.11 10.68 0.82
C SER A 220 -11.91 11.82 1.82
N GLY A 221 -10.71 11.95 2.42
CA GLY A 221 -10.41 12.97 3.44
C GLY A 221 -11.27 12.87 4.71
N THR A 222 -12.05 11.79 4.83
CA THR A 222 -13.02 11.54 5.90
C THR A 222 -12.54 10.31 6.64
N SER A 223 -12.06 10.52 7.87
CA SER A 223 -11.80 9.43 8.81
C SER A 223 -13.14 8.80 9.19
N MET A 224 -13.62 7.83 8.40
CA MET A 224 -14.76 7.01 8.81
C MET A 224 -14.26 6.01 9.85
N ALA A 225 -14.27 6.46 11.10
CA ALA A 225 -14.32 5.54 12.24
C ALA A 225 -15.60 4.72 12.11
N PHE A 226 -15.53 3.40 12.37
CA PHE A 226 -16.65 2.46 12.40
C PHE A 226 -17.96 3.15 12.82
N THR A 227 -18.79 3.53 11.85
CA THR A 227 -20.14 4.00 12.11
C THR A 227 -20.99 2.77 12.33
N ASN A 228 -21.58 2.65 13.53
CA ASN A 228 -22.55 1.61 13.92
C ASN A 228 -23.84 1.74 13.09
N ASP A 229 -23.76 1.71 11.76
CA ASP A 229 -24.94 1.71 10.91
C ASP A 229 -25.49 0.27 10.86
N GLY A 230 -26.58 0.03 11.58
CA GLY A 230 -27.35 -1.22 11.55
C GLY A 230 -27.23 -2.14 12.77
N LEU A 231 -26.34 -1.85 13.72
CA LEU A 231 -26.23 -2.60 14.97
C LEU A 231 -26.42 -1.68 16.18
N THR A 232 -27.47 -1.95 16.96
CA THR A 232 -27.72 -1.27 18.25
C THR A 232 -27.24 -2.15 19.39
N TYR A 233 -26.57 -1.56 20.38
CA TYR A 233 -26.18 -2.29 21.58
C TYR A 233 -27.41 -2.53 22.46
N ASP A 234 -27.87 -3.79 22.53
CA ASP A 234 -28.94 -4.22 23.41
C ASP A 234 -28.36 -4.43 24.82
N LYS A 235 -28.71 -3.53 25.74
CA LYS A 235 -28.22 -3.58 27.12
C LYS A 235 -28.72 -4.79 27.90
N ASP A 236 -29.86 -5.36 27.50
CA ASP A 236 -30.46 -6.49 28.21
C ASP A 236 -29.81 -7.80 27.76
N MET A 237 -29.39 -7.89 26.51
CA MET A 237 -28.65 -9.04 25.98
C MET A 237 -27.12 -8.91 26.08
N GLY A 238 -26.60 -7.72 26.37
CA GLY A 238 -25.16 -7.45 26.41
C GLY A 238 -24.47 -7.70 25.06
N ALA A 239 -25.22 -7.58 23.96
CA ALA A 239 -24.78 -7.91 22.61
C ALA A 239 -25.22 -6.85 21.61
N LEU A 240 -24.51 -6.75 20.48
CA LEU A 240 -24.93 -5.95 19.34
C LEU A 240 -26.05 -6.70 18.61
N SER A 241 -27.27 -6.16 18.64
CA SER A 241 -28.41 -6.70 17.90
C SER A 241 -28.66 -5.89 16.63
N PRO A 242 -29.15 -6.53 15.56
CA PRO A 242 -29.63 -5.81 14.37
C PRO A 242 -30.69 -4.79 14.78
N GLN A 243 -30.58 -3.57 14.28
CA GLN A 243 -31.61 -2.55 14.48
C GLN A 243 -32.88 -3.02 13.76
N MET A 244 -33.80 -3.64 14.49
CA MET A 244 -35.10 -4.03 13.96
C MET A 244 -35.87 -2.75 13.68
N ASP A 245 -36.21 -2.49 12.41
CA ASP A 245 -37.07 -1.37 12.05
C ASP A 245 -38.39 -1.48 12.82
N GLU A 246 -38.65 -0.53 13.73
CA GLU A 246 -39.89 -0.42 14.54
C GLU A 246 -41.18 -0.32 13.70
N SER A 247 -41.08 -0.30 12.36
CA SER A 247 -42.22 -0.18 11.47
C SER A 247 -43.03 -1.47 11.26
N ALA A 248 -42.60 -2.62 11.78
CA ALA A 248 -43.33 -3.90 11.64
C ALA A 248 -44.37 -4.19 12.76
N GLU A 249 -44.45 -3.38 13.81
CA GLU A 249 -45.34 -3.64 14.96
C GLU A 249 -46.75 -3.02 14.85
N GLY A 250 -47.09 -2.42 13.72
CA GLY A 250 -48.38 -1.76 13.49
C GLY A 250 -49.31 -2.52 12.55
N GLY A 251 -49.92 -3.65 12.96
CA GLY A 251 -50.97 -4.22 12.10
C GLY A 251 -51.49 -5.63 12.34
N MET A 252 -51.65 -6.11 13.57
CA MET A 252 -52.54 -7.26 13.82
C MET A 252 -53.58 -6.90 14.88
N GLY A 253 -54.52 -6.04 14.49
CA GLY A 253 -55.76 -5.85 15.23
C GLY A 253 -56.59 -7.14 15.17
N MET A 254 -56.73 -7.82 16.30
CA MET A 254 -57.73 -8.88 16.45
C MET A 254 -59.14 -8.29 16.26
N PRO A 255 -60.00 -8.91 15.44
CA PRO A 255 -61.39 -8.47 15.34
C PRO A 255 -62.15 -8.74 16.66
N PRO A 256 -63.08 -7.85 17.06
CA PRO A 256 -63.83 -7.99 18.29
C PRO A 256 -64.77 -9.22 18.23
N SER A 257 -64.66 -10.07 19.24
CA SER A 257 -65.57 -11.16 19.54
C SER A 257 -66.99 -10.63 19.79
N ALA A 258 -67.89 -10.81 18.82
CA ALA A 258 -69.31 -10.53 18.97
C ALA A 258 -69.97 -11.61 19.84
N GLY A 259 -70.20 -11.28 21.11
CA GLY A 259 -71.01 -12.07 22.04
C GLY A 259 -72.49 -12.02 21.65
N GLY A 260 -72.97 -13.08 21.01
CA GLY A 260 -74.40 -13.33 20.76
C GLY A 260 -75.02 -14.11 21.91
N GLY A 261 -75.53 -13.41 22.92
CA GLY A 261 -76.45 -13.97 23.91
C GLY A 261 -77.88 -13.94 23.37
N MET A 262 -78.41 -15.09 22.96
CA MET A 262 -79.84 -15.28 22.72
C MET A 262 -80.43 -16.07 23.88
N GLY A 263 -81.16 -15.38 24.75
CA GLY A 263 -82.22 -15.99 25.54
C GLY A 263 -83.55 -15.83 24.80
N ILE A 264 -84.45 -16.80 24.97
CA ILE A 264 -85.89 -16.63 25.25
C ILE A 264 -86.56 -18.02 25.18
N LEU A 265 -87.24 -18.35 26.28
CA LEU A 265 -88.40 -19.23 26.51
C LEU A 265 -88.37 -20.69 26.02
#